data_AF-A0A2E0M3A5-F1
#
_entry.id   AF-A0A2E0M3A5-F1
#
_cell.length_a   1.000
_cell.length_b   1.000
_cell.length_c   1.000
_cell.angle_alpha   90.00
_cell.angle_beta   90.00
_cell.angle_gamma   90.00
#
_symmetry.space_group_name_H-M   'P 1'
#
loop_
_entity.id
_entity.type
_entity.pdbx_description
1 polymer ?
#
loop_
_entity_poly.entity_id
_entity_poly.type
_entity_poly.pdbx_seq_one_letter_code
_entity_poly.pdbx_strand_id
1 'polypeptide(L)' 'MTDIQDVTEEEACKNLKFLLTMTERNRTVWRVKSPEGAVALISPVIQSGPPVDDEVLKQVDEFRQDFVDNPN' A
#
# COMPACT_ATOMS: atom_id res chain seq x y z
N MET A 1 9.30 -2.22 -4.33
CA MET A 1 8.60 -0.93 -4.54
C MET A 1 7.40 -1.24 -5.42
N THR A 2 6.18 -0.99 -4.95
CA THR A 2 4.97 -1.27 -5.76
C THR A 2 4.95 -0.29 -6.93
N ASP A 3 4.96 -0.81 -8.15
CA ASP A 3 4.95 0.03 -9.35
C ASP A 3 3.59 0.74 -9.48
N ILE A 4 3.61 2.08 -9.53
CA ILE A 4 2.40 2.90 -9.57
C ILE A 4 2.01 3.14 -11.02
N GLN A 5 0.78 2.76 -11.37
CA GLN A 5 0.26 2.90 -12.73
C GLN A 5 -0.47 4.24 -12.88
N ASP A 6 -0.21 4.95 -13.97
CA ASP A 6 -0.87 6.22 -14.27
C ASP A 6 -2.19 6.02 -15.01
N VAL A 7 -3.22 6.77 -14.59
CA VAL A 7 -4.51 6.87 -15.31
C VAL A 7 -4.99 8.31 -15.29
N THR A 8 -5.73 8.70 -16.34
CA THR A 8 -6.44 9.98 -16.34
C THR A 8 -7.70 9.89 -15.47
N GLU A 9 -8.20 11.05 -15.02
CA GLU A 9 -9.49 11.14 -14.33
C GLU A 9 -10.63 10.54 -15.16
N GLU A 10 -10.67 10.81 -16.46
CA GLU A 10 -11.71 10.28 -17.36
C GLU A 10 -11.68 8.75 -17.42
N GLU A 11 -10.49 8.15 -17.59
CA GLU A 11 -10.33 6.70 -17.58
C GLU A 11 -10.70 6.08 -16.24
N ALA A 12 -10.33 6.74 -15.13
CA ALA A 12 -10.67 6.30 -13.79
C ALA A 12 -12.18 6.29 -13.56
N CYS A 13 -12.89 7.33 -13.99
CA CYS A 13 -14.35 7.41 -13.90
C CYS A 13 -15.04 6.35 -14.77
N LYS A 14 -14.57 6.13 -16.00
CA LYS A 14 -15.15 5.12 -16.92
C LYS A 14 -14.89 3.69 -16.48
N ASN A 15 -13.75 3.42 -15.84
CA ASN A 15 -13.28 2.06 -15.57
C ASN A 15 -13.10 1.76 -14.08
N LEU A 16 -13.74 2.53 -13.19
CA LEU A 16 -13.53 2.44 -11.75
C LEU A 16 -13.63 1.00 -11.21
N LYS A 17 -14.61 0.22 -11.68
CA LYS A 17 -14.81 -1.17 -11.25
C LYS A 17 -13.61 -2.07 -11.57
N PHE A 18 -13.00 -1.89 -12.75
CA PHE A 18 -11.80 -2.63 -13.13
C PHE A 18 -10.62 -2.22 -12.26
N LEU A 19 -10.40 -0.92 -12.06
CA LEU A 19 -9.32 -0.40 -11.23
C LEU A 19 -9.42 -0.92 -9.80
N LEU A 20 -10.61 -0.90 -9.20
CA LEU A 20 -10.86 -1.45 -7.86
C LEU A 20 -10.58 -2.96 -7.80
N THR A 21 -11.00 -3.73 -8.80
CA THR A 21 -10.75 -5.18 -8.86
C THR A 21 -9.26 -5.49 -8.89
N MET A 22 -8.49 -4.77 -9.71
CA MET A 22 -7.04 -4.91 -9.80
C MET A 22 -6.31 -4.39 -8.55
N THR A 23 -6.86 -3.37 -7.91
CA THR A 23 -6.36 -2.83 -6.64
C THR A 23 -6.51 -3.88 -5.53
N GLU A 24 -7.68 -4.52 -5.43
CA GLU A 24 -7.97 -5.56 -4.44
C GLU A 24 -7.15 -6.83 -4.69
N ARG A 25 -7.24 -7.40 -5.89
CA ARG A 25 -6.70 -8.73 -6.19
C ARG A 25 -5.20 -8.73 -6.42
N ASN A 26 -4.70 -7.71 -7.12
CA ASN A 26 -3.32 -7.65 -7.57
C ASN A 26 -2.49 -6.62 -6.80
N ARG A 27 -3.09 -5.97 -5.79
CA ARG A 27 -2.45 -4.89 -5.01
C ARG A 27 -1.92 -3.76 -5.90
N THR A 28 -2.57 -3.54 -7.05
CA THR A 28 -2.19 -2.48 -8.00
C THR A 28 -2.48 -1.12 -7.38
N VAL A 29 -1.55 -0.17 -7.49
CA VAL A 29 -1.75 1.21 -7.06
C VAL A 29 -1.88 2.09 -8.28
N TRP A 30 -2.92 2.89 -8.33
CA TRP A 30 -3.21 3.78 -9.45
C TRP A 30 -3.04 5.23 -9.03
N ARG A 31 -2.29 6.01 -9.82
CA ARG A 31 -2.22 7.47 -9.71
C ARG A 31 -3.16 8.09 -10.73
N VAL A 32 -4.23 8.68 -10.23
CA VAL A 32 -5.23 9.39 -11.04
C VAL A 32 -4.80 10.84 -11.19
N LYS A 33 -4.62 11.29 -12.44
CA LYS A 33 -4.29 12.68 -12.76
C LYS A 33 -5.53 13.40 -13.30
N SER A 34 -5.93 14.46 -12.62
CA SER A 34 -6.97 15.37 -13.09
C SER A 34 -6.39 16.37 -14.10
N PRO A 35 -7.13 16.74 -15.17
CA PRO A 35 -6.73 17.84 -16.03
C PRO A 35 -6.65 19.19 -15.30
N GLU A 36 -7.30 19.33 -14.14
CA GLU A 36 -7.23 20.53 -13.29
C GLU A 36 -5.94 20.59 -12.44
N GLY A 37 -5.09 19.57 -12.53
CA GLY A 37 -3.80 19.50 -11.84
C GLY A 37 -3.85 18.77 -10.49
N ALA A 38 -5.03 18.39 -10.01
CA ALA A 38 -5.17 17.53 -8.84
C ALA A 38 -4.67 16.10 -9.15
N VAL A 39 -4.13 15.42 -8.13
CA VAL A 39 -3.66 14.04 -8.22
C VAL A 39 -4.19 13.23 -7.04
N ALA A 40 -4.73 12.05 -7.30
CA ALA A 40 -5.25 11.14 -6.29
C ALA A 40 -4.65 9.73 -6.44
N LEU A 41 -4.70 8.94 -5.37
CA LEU A 41 -4.28 7.53 -5.37
C LEU A 41 -5.47 6.62 -5.09
N ILE A 42 -5.60 5.57 -5.90
CA ILE A 42 -6.39 4.39 -5.58
C ILE A 42 -5.39 3.33 -5.12
N SER A 43 -5.41 3.00 -3.84
CA SER A 43 -4.51 2.00 -3.25
C SER A 43 -5.32 0.99 -2.45
N PRO A 44 -4.84 -0.26 -2.35
CA PRO A 44 -5.46 -1.22 -1.46
C PRO A 44 -5.33 -0.68 -0.04
N VAL A 45 -6.44 -0.68 0.70
CA VAL A 45 -6.37 -0.43 2.14
C VAL A 45 -5.45 -1.51 2.72
N ILE A 46 -4.36 -1.08 3.35
CA ILE A 46 -3.63 -1.96 4.25
C ILE A 46 -4.58 -2.14 5.43
N GLN A 47 -5.44 -3.16 5.35
CA GLN A 47 -5.88 -3.79 6.58
C GLN A 47 -4.58 -4.31 7.20
N SER A 48 -4.13 -3.64 8.27
CA SER A 48 -3.27 -4.30 9.24
C SER A 48 -3.84 -5.70 9.41
N GLY A 49 -2.99 -6.73 9.32
CA GLY A 49 -3.42 -8.08 9.65
C GLY A 49 -4.11 -8.10 11.02
N PRO A 50 -4.66 -9.25 11.45
CA PRO A 50 -4.98 -9.40 12.87
C PRO A 50 -3.81 -8.82 13.69
N PRO A 51 -4.08 -8.01 14.72
CA PRO A 51 -3.03 -7.39 15.52
C PRO A 51 -1.98 -8.45 15.79
N VAL A 52 -0.74 -8.15 15.41
CA VAL A 52 0.38 -9.07 15.62
C VAL A 52 0.40 -9.34 17.11
N ASP A 53 0.46 -10.61 17.48
CA ASP A 53 0.49 -11.02 18.89
C ASP A 53 1.60 -10.24 19.62
N ASP A 54 1.29 -9.72 20.80
CA ASP A 54 2.23 -8.93 21.61
C ASP A 54 3.51 -9.72 21.91
N GLU A 55 3.43 -11.05 22.02
CA GLU A 55 4.60 -11.91 22.18
C GLU A 55 5.51 -11.88 20.94
N VAL A 56 4.91 -11.90 19.74
CA VAL A 56 5.66 -11.83 18.48
C VAL A 56 6.29 -10.46 18.29
N LEU A 57 5.57 -9.38 18.65
CA LEU A 57 6.12 -8.03 18.62
C LEU A 57 7.33 -7.91 19.57
N LYS A 58 7.23 -8.47 20.78
CA LYS A 58 8.31 -8.48 21.76
C LYS A 58 9.53 -9.26 21.26
N GLN A 59 9.35 -10.41 20.62
CA GLN A 59 10.46 -11.17 20.03
C GLN A 59 11.19 -10.38 18.92
N VAL A 60 10.45 -9.63 18.11
CA VAL A 60 11.04 -8.78 17.05
C VAL A 60 11.84 -7.63 17.66
N ASP A 61 11.33 -7.01 18.72
CA ASP A 61 12.02 -5.93 19.42
C ASP A 61 13.29 -6.42 20.12
N GLU A 62 13.23 -7.58 20.81
CA GLU A 62 14.40 -8.23 21.41
C GLU A 62 15.46 -8.56 20.35
N PHE A 63 15.05 -9.11 19.20
CA PHE A 63 15.97 -9.37 18.08
C PHE A 63 16.63 -8.09 17.55
N ARG A 64 15.88 -7.00 17.39
CA ARG A 64 16.45 -5.72 16.93
C ARG A 64 17.47 -5.17 17.92
N GLN A 65 17.15 -5.22 19.20
CA GLN A 65 18.03 -4.78 20.28
C GLN A 65 19.36 -5.56 20.27
N ASP A 66 19.29 -6.88 20.12
CA ASP A 66 20.44 -7.77 20.24
C ASP A 66 21.32 -7.80 18.98
N PHE A 67 20.76 -7.53 17.80
CA PHE A 67 21.46 -7.78 16.53
C PHE A 67 21.54 -6.58 15.56
N VAL A 68 20.69 -5.56 15.70
CA VAL A 68 20.64 -4.42 14.77
C VAL A 68 21.14 -3.14 15.44
N ASP A 69 20.66 -2.86 16.64
CA ASP A 69 20.96 -1.61 17.35
C ASP A 69 22.26 -1.68 18.15
N ASN A 70 22.76 -2.90 18.39
CA ASN A 70 24.04 -3.13 19.03
C ASN A 70 24.93 -4.08 18.20
N PRO A 71 25.31 -3.70 16.97
CA PRO A 71 26.21 -4.50 16.15
C PRO A 71 27.61 -4.38 16.76
N ASN A 72 28.10 -5.46 17.38
CA ASN A 72 29.53 -5.59 17.65
C ASN A 72 30.31 -5.69 16.34
#